data_AF-A0A1I7TF30-F1
#
_entry.id   AF-A0A1I7TF30-F1
#
_cell.length_a   1.000
_cell.length_b   1.000
_cell.length_c   1.000
_cell.angle_alpha   90.00
_cell.angle_beta   90.00
_cell.angle_gamma   90.00
#
_symmetry.space_group_name_H-M   'P 1'
#
loop_
_entity.id
_entity.type
_entity.pdbx_description
1 polymer ?
#
loop_
_entity_poly.entity_id
_entity_poly.type
_entity_poly.pdbx_seq_one_letter_code
_entity_poly.pdbx_strand_id
1 'polypeptide(L)'
;MRLLLLLPSLFLLSIAGYPPNFFSKITDDQVFTILHSACKKGTYICPKQEYRIGKLPRNFKWNGTKIVSSGVVKKLRAGGYKNNEIYGAFREEFCCTELPCLRDCNYVGYKIEKKIVADFPKNAEALLRLDDPQINKYKDEILKYVAQYGEKRVNDFSADIEDLFDMLHYRSDRLQGPVNYMQRLIDAGEFKNENPPFMQYLESLRTTRPPKVFEMSDESKEEFRAKLEKMKSIEIDTHYQISY
;
A
#
# COMPACT_ATOMS: atom_id res chain seq x y z
N MET A 1 30.05 -34.83 73.94
CA MET A 1 30.69 -33.94 72.95
C MET A 1 30.47 -34.54 71.57
N ARG A 2 29.84 -33.78 70.65
CA ARG A 2 29.65 -34.06 69.20
C ARG A 2 28.72 -35.22 68.83
N LEU A 3 27.86 -35.13 67.82
CA LEU A 3 27.34 -34.05 66.99
C LEU A 3 26.15 -34.65 66.21
N LEU A 4 25.09 -33.86 65.99
CA LEU A 4 24.03 -34.15 65.03
C LEU A 4 24.58 -34.58 63.67
N LEU A 5 23.80 -35.37 62.92
CA LEU A 5 23.20 -34.95 61.64
C LEU A 5 22.28 -36.05 61.08
N LEU A 6 20.99 -35.76 61.16
CA LEU A 6 19.93 -36.38 60.36
C LEU A 6 20.14 -35.96 58.90
N LEU A 7 20.37 -36.92 57.99
CA LEU A 7 20.30 -36.69 56.56
C LEU A 7 18.97 -37.28 56.05
N PRO A 8 17.98 -36.43 55.70
CA PRO A 8 16.78 -36.91 55.04
C PRO A 8 17.17 -37.32 53.62
N SER A 9 16.81 -38.54 53.26
CA SER A 9 16.86 -39.12 51.92
C SER A 9 16.01 -38.29 50.96
N LEU A 10 16.62 -37.23 50.41
CA LEU A 10 16.06 -36.42 49.34
C LEU A 10 16.01 -37.24 48.06
N PHE A 11 14.77 -37.66 47.74
CA PHE A 11 14.27 -37.96 46.41
C PHE A 11 14.89 -37.03 45.36
N LEU A 12 15.82 -37.56 44.56
CA LEU A 12 16.08 -37.04 43.22
C LEU A 12 15.36 -37.95 42.23
N LEU A 13 14.04 -37.77 42.17
CA LEU A 13 13.27 -38.06 40.97
C LEU A 13 13.86 -37.17 39.87
N SER A 14 14.80 -37.76 39.13
CA SER A 14 15.30 -37.20 37.87
C SER A 14 14.13 -37.23 36.90
N ILE A 15 13.26 -36.21 36.98
CA ILE A 15 12.34 -35.89 35.92
C ILE A 15 13.25 -35.46 34.78
N ALA A 16 13.59 -36.42 33.92
CA ALA A 16 14.02 -36.13 32.57
C ALA A 16 12.88 -35.35 31.94
N GLY A 17 12.89 -34.02 32.12
CA GLY A 17 12.07 -33.10 31.39
C GLY A 17 12.51 -33.24 29.94
N TYR A 18 11.82 -34.12 29.20
CA TYR A 18 11.81 -34.04 27.76
C TYR A 18 11.32 -32.63 27.44
N PRO A 19 12.17 -31.74 26.88
CA PRO A 19 11.63 -30.50 26.35
C PRO A 19 10.62 -30.90 25.29
N PRO A 20 9.40 -30.34 25.30
CA PRO A 20 8.41 -30.58 24.26
C PRO A 20 8.87 -29.82 23.01
N ASN A 21 9.96 -30.24 22.38
CA ASN A 21 10.32 -29.82 21.03
C ASN A 21 9.54 -30.68 20.05
N PHE A 22 8.22 -30.57 20.12
CA PHE A 22 7.27 -31.12 19.16
C PHE A 22 7.13 -30.18 17.94
N PHE A 23 8.22 -29.53 17.53
CA PHE A 23 8.31 -28.99 16.19
C PHE A 23 8.77 -30.14 15.31
N SER A 24 7.84 -30.73 14.55
CA SER A 24 8.20 -31.56 13.40
C SER A 24 9.30 -30.82 12.65
N LYS A 25 10.47 -31.44 12.47
CA LYS A 25 11.63 -30.82 11.79
C LYS A 25 11.13 -30.13 10.53
N ILE A 26 11.22 -28.80 10.49
CA ILE A 26 10.72 -28.01 9.37
C ILE A 26 11.41 -28.52 8.10
N THR A 27 10.62 -29.01 7.15
CA THR A 27 11.12 -29.59 5.89
C THR A 27 11.56 -28.50 4.93
N ASP A 28 12.35 -28.87 3.92
CA ASP A 28 12.75 -27.94 2.85
C ASP A 28 11.50 -27.34 2.16
N ASP A 29 10.47 -28.15 1.91
CA ASP A 29 9.21 -27.68 1.31
C ASP A 29 8.50 -26.64 2.17
N GLN A 30 8.51 -26.82 3.50
CA GLN A 30 7.98 -25.83 4.43
C GLN A 30 8.81 -24.54 4.44
N VAL A 31 10.14 -24.63 4.32
CA VAL A 31 11.03 -23.46 4.13
C VAL A 31 10.64 -22.69 2.87
N PHE A 32 10.42 -23.38 1.75
CA PHE A 32 10.03 -22.75 0.49
C PHE A 32 8.62 -22.16 0.54
N THR A 33 7.70 -22.80 1.27
CA THR A 33 6.34 -22.26 1.50
C THR A 33 6.40 -20.93 2.26
N ILE A 34 7.21 -20.85 3.31
CA ILE A 34 7.45 -19.63 4.08
C ILE A 34 8.13 -18.58 3.20
N LEU A 35 9.15 -18.96 2.44
CA LEU A 35 9.87 -18.08 1.52
C LEU A 35 8.94 -17.44 0.48
N HIS A 36 8.12 -18.24 -0.18
CA HIS A 36 7.16 -17.74 -1.17
C HIS A 36 6.09 -16.83 -0.56
N SER A 37 5.72 -17.08 0.70
CA SER A 37 4.78 -16.24 1.44
C SER A 37 5.43 -14.94 1.93
N ALA A 38 6.71 -14.98 2.35
CA ALA A 38 7.48 -13.83 2.78
C ALA A 38 7.80 -12.88 1.61
N CYS A 39 8.13 -13.45 0.45
CA CYS A 39 8.31 -12.77 -0.84
C CYS A 39 7.04 -12.93 -1.70
N LYS A 40 5.91 -12.31 -1.34
CA LYS A 40 4.61 -12.48 -2.03
C LYS A 40 4.60 -11.94 -3.46
N LYS A 41 3.94 -12.66 -4.39
CA LYS A 41 3.74 -12.25 -5.81
C LYS A 41 2.81 -11.06 -5.84
N GLY A 42 3.27 -9.95 -6.43
CA GLY A 42 2.48 -8.73 -6.62
C GLY A 42 3.17 -7.47 -6.14
N THR A 43 4.12 -7.56 -5.20
CA THR A 43 4.78 -6.36 -4.66
C THR A 43 6.30 -6.36 -4.78
N TYR A 44 7.04 -7.41 -4.45
CA TYR A 44 8.52 -7.32 -4.44
C TYR A 44 9.22 -8.68 -4.62
N ILE A 45 8.79 -9.52 -5.57
CA ILE A 45 9.51 -10.78 -5.81
C ILE A 45 10.71 -10.53 -6.69
N CYS A 46 11.82 -10.29 -6.04
CA CYS A 46 13.07 -10.77 -6.57
C CYS A 46 13.96 -11.27 -5.44
N PRO A 47 14.61 -12.42 -5.64
CA PRO A 47 15.65 -12.87 -4.76
C PRO A 47 16.83 -11.89 -4.78
N LYS A 48 17.47 -11.71 -3.63
CA LYS A 48 18.83 -11.16 -3.61
C LYS A 48 19.76 -12.00 -4.48
N GLN A 49 20.81 -11.38 -4.98
CA GLN A 49 21.71 -11.98 -5.97
C GLN A 49 22.33 -13.31 -5.49
N GLU A 50 22.68 -13.43 -4.21
CA GLU A 50 23.25 -14.65 -3.63
C GLU A 50 22.27 -15.82 -3.53
N TYR A 51 20.96 -15.56 -3.55
CA TYR A 51 19.89 -16.54 -3.43
C TYR A 51 19.21 -16.89 -4.76
N ARG A 52 19.77 -16.44 -5.88
CA ARG A 52 19.21 -16.67 -7.23
C ARG A 52 20.18 -17.43 -8.14
N ILE A 53 19.59 -18.24 -9.02
CA ILE A 53 20.27 -18.86 -10.17
C ILE A 53 19.64 -18.24 -11.42
N GLY A 54 20.47 -17.78 -12.35
CA GLY A 54 20.02 -17.13 -13.58
C GLY A 54 19.84 -15.62 -13.46
N LYS A 55 19.36 -15.00 -14.55
CA LYS A 55 19.19 -13.55 -14.66
C LYS A 55 17.74 -13.15 -14.36
N LEU A 56 17.58 -12.09 -13.57
CA LEU A 56 16.32 -11.37 -13.46
C LEU A 56 15.98 -10.65 -14.79
N PRO A 57 14.70 -10.30 -15.03
CA PRO A 57 13.50 -10.56 -14.21
C PRO A 57 12.82 -11.91 -14.48
N ARG A 58 13.05 -12.51 -15.66
CA ARG A 58 12.19 -13.60 -16.18
C ARG A 58 12.71 -15.01 -15.92
N ASN A 59 14.02 -15.18 -15.76
CA ASN A 59 14.66 -16.49 -15.84
C ASN A 59 15.39 -16.88 -14.55
N PHE A 60 14.99 -16.32 -13.41
CA PHE A 60 15.59 -16.70 -12.15
C PHE A 60 14.91 -17.92 -11.55
N LYS A 61 15.71 -18.71 -10.82
CA LYS A 61 15.25 -19.75 -9.91
C LYS A 61 15.84 -19.47 -8.53
N TRP A 62 15.14 -19.87 -7.49
CA TRP A 62 15.67 -19.84 -6.14
C TRP A 62 16.85 -20.81 -6.03
N ASN A 63 17.97 -20.35 -5.48
CA ASN A 63 19.12 -21.19 -5.18
C ASN A 63 18.83 -21.99 -3.90
N GLY A 64 18.20 -23.15 -4.05
CA GLY A 64 17.76 -23.95 -2.92
C GLY A 64 18.88 -24.31 -1.95
N THR A 65 20.06 -24.70 -2.47
CA THR A 65 21.23 -25.01 -1.65
C THR A 65 21.63 -23.82 -0.76
N LYS A 66 21.69 -22.60 -1.32
CA LYS A 66 22.02 -21.40 -0.56
C LYS A 66 20.96 -21.09 0.50
N ILE A 67 19.68 -21.22 0.15
CA ILE A 67 18.56 -20.95 1.06
C ILE A 67 18.55 -21.91 2.23
N VAL A 68 18.58 -23.23 1.98
CA VAL A 68 18.53 -24.24 3.05
C VAL A 68 19.78 -24.21 3.95
N SER A 69 20.91 -23.75 3.42
CA SER A 69 22.17 -23.61 4.18
C SER A 69 22.30 -22.27 4.94
N SER A 70 21.38 -21.34 4.74
CA SER A 70 21.42 -19.99 5.32
C SER A 70 21.31 -19.99 6.85
N GLY A 71 21.80 -18.91 7.47
CA GLY A 71 21.67 -18.70 8.92
C GLY A 71 20.21 -18.64 9.39
N VAL A 72 19.34 -17.99 8.61
CA VAL A 72 17.91 -17.87 8.90
C VAL A 72 17.22 -19.24 8.91
N VAL A 73 17.49 -20.12 7.94
CA VAL A 73 16.89 -21.47 7.92
C VAL A 73 17.43 -22.34 9.05
N LYS A 74 18.73 -22.26 9.37
CA LYS A 74 19.30 -22.97 10.52
C LYS A 74 18.65 -22.52 11.83
N LYS A 75 18.47 -21.21 12.02
CA LYS A 75 17.80 -20.64 13.20
C LYS A 75 16.33 -21.03 13.28
N LEU A 76 15.61 -21.04 12.15
CA LEU A 76 14.23 -21.51 12.08
C LEU A 76 14.10 -22.98 12.51
N ARG A 77 14.96 -23.87 11.99
CA ARG A 77 14.96 -25.30 12.34
C ARG A 77 15.30 -25.55 13.81
N ALA A 78 16.07 -24.67 14.42
CA ALA A 78 16.39 -24.70 15.83
C ALA A 78 15.28 -24.10 16.73
N GLY A 79 14.16 -23.63 16.16
CA GLY A 79 13.09 -22.97 16.91
C GLY A 79 13.48 -21.57 17.43
N GLY A 80 14.50 -20.93 16.84
CA GLY A 80 15.06 -19.67 17.33
C GLY A 80 14.27 -18.41 16.96
N TYR A 81 13.09 -18.55 16.34
CA TYR A 81 12.20 -17.44 15.99
C TYR A 81 10.85 -17.60 16.67
N LYS A 82 10.26 -16.48 17.09
CA LYS A 82 8.82 -16.43 17.39
C LYS A 82 8.03 -16.44 16.07
N ASN A 83 6.82 -16.98 16.08
CA ASN A 83 5.99 -17.10 14.86
C ASN A 83 5.82 -15.79 14.08
N ASN A 84 5.72 -14.66 14.78
CA ASN A 84 5.57 -13.32 14.18
C ASN A 84 6.87 -12.76 13.56
N GLU A 85 8.03 -13.33 13.88
CA GLU A 85 9.34 -12.88 13.40
C GLU A 85 9.79 -13.60 12.12
N ILE A 86 9.25 -14.80 11.86
CA ILE A 86 9.69 -15.69 10.79
C ILE A 86 9.59 -15.01 9.42
N TYR A 87 8.44 -14.39 9.11
CA TYR A 87 8.24 -13.74 7.81
C TYR A 87 9.13 -12.50 7.62
N GLY A 88 9.37 -11.74 8.70
CA GLY A 88 10.28 -10.59 8.67
C GLY A 88 11.71 -11.02 8.38
N ALA A 89 12.20 -12.03 9.10
CA ALA A 89 13.54 -12.58 8.90
C ALA A 89 13.74 -13.18 7.51
N PHE A 90 12.76 -13.92 6.99
CA PHE A 90 12.82 -14.45 5.63
C PHE A 90 12.79 -13.34 4.59
N ARG A 91 11.99 -12.30 4.81
CA ARG A 91 11.90 -11.17 3.88
C ARG A 91 13.21 -10.40 3.81
N GLU A 92 13.76 -10.08 4.98
CA GLU A 92 15.01 -9.35 5.11
C GLU A 92 16.18 -10.11 4.50
N GLU A 93 16.26 -11.43 4.72
CA GLU A 93 17.36 -12.25 4.21
C GLU A 93 17.26 -12.50 2.71
N PHE A 94 16.10 -12.97 2.23
CA PHE A 94 16.01 -13.57 0.89
C PHE A 94 15.43 -12.65 -0.18
N CYS A 95 14.57 -11.69 0.19
CA CYS A 95 13.92 -10.81 -0.78
C CYS A 95 14.69 -9.49 -0.94
N CYS A 96 14.65 -8.89 -2.12
CA CYS A 96 15.03 -7.49 -2.28
C CYS A 96 13.97 -6.57 -1.67
N THR A 97 14.38 -5.71 -0.75
CA THR A 97 13.54 -4.66 -0.15
C THR A 97 14.06 -3.26 -0.43
N GLU A 98 15.31 -3.14 -0.89
CA GLU A 98 15.97 -1.86 -1.13
C GLU A 98 16.09 -1.52 -2.63
N LEU A 99 16.10 -0.23 -2.95
CA LEU A 99 16.15 0.30 -4.31
C LEU A 99 17.28 -0.26 -5.19
N PRO A 100 18.54 -0.42 -4.71
CA PRO A 100 19.59 -1.02 -5.53
C PRO A 100 19.28 -2.46 -5.93
N CYS A 101 18.73 -3.26 -5.00
CA CYS A 101 18.36 -4.65 -5.23
C CYS A 101 17.15 -4.76 -6.16
N LEU A 102 16.13 -3.90 -5.96
CA LEU A 102 14.90 -3.86 -6.75
C LEU A 102 15.13 -3.45 -8.22
N ARG A 103 16.19 -2.69 -8.52
CA ARG A 103 16.53 -2.26 -9.89
C ARG A 103 16.80 -3.44 -10.83
N ASP A 104 17.47 -4.48 -10.33
CA ASP A 104 17.77 -5.69 -11.09
C ASP A 104 16.52 -6.49 -11.44
N CYS A 105 15.43 -6.25 -10.70
CA CYS A 105 14.22 -7.05 -10.76
C CYS A 105 13.30 -6.66 -11.91
N ASN A 106 13.75 -5.72 -12.77
CA ASN A 106 12.97 -5.10 -13.84
C ASN A 106 11.54 -4.80 -13.36
N TYR A 107 11.47 -4.27 -12.13
CA TYR A 107 10.21 -3.97 -11.47
C TYR A 107 9.56 -2.81 -12.22
N VAL A 108 8.64 -3.18 -13.12
CA VAL A 108 7.80 -2.24 -13.88
C VAL A 108 6.81 -1.51 -12.94
N GLY A 109 6.70 -1.91 -11.67
CA GLY A 109 5.82 -1.30 -10.66
C GLY A 109 6.41 -0.13 -9.88
N TYR A 110 7.72 0.15 -9.99
CA TYR A 110 8.33 1.44 -9.66
C TYR A 110 8.68 1.97 -11.04
N LYS A 111 7.63 2.21 -11.83
CA LYS A 111 7.46 3.55 -12.39
C LYS A 111 7.91 4.50 -11.28
N ILE A 112 9.19 4.90 -11.26
CA ILE A 112 9.62 6.02 -10.42
C ILE A 112 8.61 7.08 -10.78
N GLU A 113 7.76 7.41 -9.81
CA GLU A 113 6.63 8.26 -10.08
C GLU A 113 7.22 9.52 -10.71
N LYS A 114 6.84 9.76 -11.98
CA LYS A 114 7.41 10.87 -12.73
C LYS A 114 7.01 12.13 -11.98
N LYS A 115 7.91 13.11 -11.93
CA LYS A 115 7.72 14.33 -11.15
C LYS A 115 6.36 15.00 -11.42
N ILE A 116 5.90 14.99 -12.66
CA ILE A 116 4.57 15.49 -13.06
C ILE A 116 3.39 14.80 -12.33
N VAL A 117 3.51 13.52 -11.99
CA VAL A 117 2.50 12.79 -11.19
C VAL A 117 2.75 13.03 -9.70
N ALA A 118 4.01 12.96 -9.25
CA ALA A 118 4.38 13.20 -7.86
C ALA A 118 3.98 14.59 -7.35
N ASP A 119 4.06 15.60 -8.21
CA ASP A 119 3.72 16.99 -7.91
C ASP A 119 2.18 17.23 -7.88
N PHE A 120 1.36 16.27 -8.30
CA PHE A 120 -0.11 16.38 -8.17
C PHE A 120 -0.55 16.24 -6.71
N PRO A 121 -1.50 17.06 -6.20
CA PRO A 121 -2.33 18.04 -6.93
C PRO A 121 -1.75 19.45 -7.06
N LYS A 122 -0.52 19.73 -6.58
CA LYS A 122 0.03 21.10 -6.57
C LYS A 122 0.21 21.70 -7.96
N ASN A 123 0.49 20.85 -8.96
CA ASN A 123 0.60 21.27 -10.35
C ASN A 123 -0.73 21.23 -11.13
N ALA A 124 -1.88 21.02 -10.47
CA ALA A 124 -3.18 20.89 -11.13
C ALA A 124 -3.55 22.13 -11.95
N GLU A 125 -3.28 23.33 -11.45
CA GLU A 125 -3.52 24.57 -12.20
C GLU A 125 -2.65 24.62 -13.47
N ALA A 126 -1.36 24.31 -13.35
CA ALA A 126 -0.46 24.26 -14.50
C ALA A 126 -0.91 23.22 -15.53
N LEU A 127 -1.38 22.06 -15.10
CA LEU A 127 -1.92 21.01 -15.97
C LEU A 127 -3.16 21.51 -16.75
N LEU A 128 -4.10 22.16 -16.07
CA LEU A 128 -5.33 22.65 -16.69
C LEU A 128 -5.09 23.86 -17.61
N ARG A 129 -4.10 24.70 -17.34
CA ARG A 129 -3.75 25.85 -18.20
C ARG A 129 -2.98 25.48 -19.46
N LEU A 130 -2.41 24.28 -19.54
CA LEU A 130 -1.74 23.82 -20.77
C LEU A 130 -2.70 23.59 -21.93
N ASP A 131 -4.00 23.45 -21.65
CA ASP A 131 -5.05 23.17 -22.64
C ASP A 131 -4.73 21.96 -23.55
N ASP A 132 -4.00 20.96 -23.03
CA ASP A 132 -3.70 19.73 -23.78
C ASP A 132 -4.99 18.88 -23.87
N PRO A 133 -5.41 18.45 -25.07
CA PRO A 133 -6.65 17.69 -25.24
C PRO A 133 -6.74 16.39 -24.45
N GLN A 134 -5.62 15.75 -24.10
CA GLN A 134 -5.64 14.54 -23.28
C GLN A 134 -5.79 14.86 -21.80
N ILE A 135 -5.23 15.99 -21.32
CA ILE A 135 -5.44 16.45 -19.95
C ILE A 135 -6.88 16.91 -19.78
N ASN A 136 -7.42 17.63 -20.77
CA ASN A 136 -8.78 18.18 -20.73
C ASN A 136 -9.88 17.10 -20.62
N LYS A 137 -9.60 15.85 -21.01
CA LYS A 137 -10.52 14.73 -20.77
C LYS A 137 -10.75 14.43 -19.30
N TYR A 138 -9.78 14.75 -18.44
CA TYR A 138 -9.81 14.53 -16.99
C TYR A 138 -10.05 15.83 -16.23
N LYS A 139 -10.51 16.88 -16.92
CA LYS A 139 -10.64 18.22 -16.34
C LYS A 139 -11.56 18.21 -15.14
N ASP A 140 -12.75 17.62 -15.27
CA ASP A 140 -13.76 17.63 -14.22
C ASP A 140 -13.32 16.82 -12.99
N GLU A 141 -12.53 15.77 -13.20
CA GLU A 141 -11.96 14.90 -12.19
C GLU A 141 -10.85 15.62 -11.42
N ILE A 142 -9.95 16.32 -12.12
CA ILE A 142 -8.93 17.17 -11.51
C ILE A 142 -9.60 18.25 -10.66
N LEU A 143 -10.62 18.92 -11.21
CA LEU A 143 -11.39 19.94 -10.51
C LEU A 143 -12.04 19.40 -9.26
N LYS A 144 -12.71 18.24 -9.35
CA LYS A 144 -13.36 17.57 -8.23
C LYS A 144 -12.36 17.16 -7.16
N TYR A 145 -11.21 16.63 -7.55
CA TYR A 145 -10.15 16.25 -6.61
C TYR A 145 -9.64 17.47 -5.83
N VAL A 146 -9.27 18.55 -6.53
CA VAL A 146 -8.76 19.78 -5.90
C VAL A 146 -9.84 20.45 -5.05
N ALA A 147 -11.10 20.41 -5.45
CA ALA A 147 -12.22 20.89 -4.65
C ALA A 147 -12.31 20.18 -3.30
N GLN A 148 -12.17 18.85 -3.33
CA GLN A 148 -12.36 18.00 -2.16
C GLN A 148 -11.15 18.01 -1.22
N TYR A 149 -9.95 18.00 -1.78
CA TYR A 149 -8.71 17.77 -1.02
C TYR A 149 -7.74 18.97 -1.03
N GLY A 150 -8.04 20.02 -1.80
CA GLY A 150 -7.13 21.14 -2.01
C GLY A 150 -5.82 20.70 -2.65
N GLU A 151 -4.70 21.21 -2.12
CA GLU A 151 -3.35 20.80 -2.52
C GLU A 151 -2.84 19.54 -1.81
N LYS A 152 -3.68 18.87 -1.01
CA LYS A 152 -3.27 17.67 -0.28
C LYS A 152 -3.41 16.44 -1.17
N ARG A 153 -2.35 15.65 -1.21
CA ARG A 153 -2.37 14.32 -1.81
C ARG A 153 -2.92 13.30 -0.81
N VAL A 154 -3.95 12.54 -1.20
CA VAL A 154 -4.48 11.40 -0.44
C VAL A 154 -3.95 10.08 -0.99
N ASN A 155 -4.15 8.97 -0.29
CA ASN A 155 -3.68 7.65 -0.74
C ASN A 155 -4.70 6.92 -1.62
N ASP A 156 -5.99 7.23 -1.49
CA ASP A 156 -7.06 6.59 -2.24
C ASP A 156 -7.53 7.53 -3.36
N PHE A 157 -7.26 7.14 -4.61
CA PHE A 157 -7.64 7.87 -5.81
C PHE A 157 -8.86 7.21 -6.46
N SER A 158 -9.68 8.01 -7.16
CA SER A 158 -10.68 7.42 -8.06
C SER A 158 -9.98 6.81 -9.27
N ALA A 159 -10.63 5.84 -9.92
CA ALA A 159 -10.12 5.20 -11.13
C ALA A 159 -9.72 6.24 -12.19
N ASP A 160 -10.52 7.28 -12.39
CA ASP A 160 -10.22 8.32 -13.40
C ASP A 160 -8.97 9.15 -13.07
N ILE A 161 -8.65 9.35 -11.77
CA ILE A 161 -7.42 10.02 -11.35
C ILE A 161 -6.21 9.09 -11.52
N GLU A 162 -6.38 7.78 -11.29
CA GLU A 162 -5.35 6.79 -11.59
C GLU A 162 -5.07 6.73 -13.11
N ASP A 163 -6.11 6.78 -13.95
CA ASP A 163 -5.98 6.84 -15.41
C ASP A 163 -5.27 8.12 -15.88
N LEU A 164 -5.60 9.27 -15.26
CA LEU A 164 -4.84 10.51 -15.44
C LEU A 164 -3.36 10.31 -15.10
N PHE A 165 -3.05 9.69 -13.95
CA PHE A 165 -1.67 9.47 -13.52
C PHE A 165 -0.90 8.56 -14.48
N ASP A 166 -1.54 7.52 -15.00
CA ASP A 166 -0.93 6.66 -16.00
C ASP A 166 -0.66 7.42 -17.32
N MET A 167 -1.58 8.27 -17.75
CA MET A 167 -1.40 9.13 -18.93
C MET A 167 -0.24 10.13 -18.72
N LEU A 168 -0.22 10.81 -17.57
CA LEU A 168 0.85 11.76 -17.21
C LEU A 168 2.21 11.06 -17.09
N HIS A 169 2.23 9.85 -16.53
CA HIS A 169 3.44 9.05 -16.46
C HIS A 169 3.95 8.69 -17.85
N TYR A 170 3.07 8.20 -18.72
CA TYR A 170 3.45 7.78 -20.08
C TYR A 170 3.91 8.95 -20.95
N ARG A 171 3.32 10.13 -20.78
CA ARG A 171 3.64 11.35 -21.56
C ARG A 171 4.57 12.32 -20.83
N SER A 172 5.23 11.90 -19.75
CA SER A 172 6.03 12.79 -18.90
C SER A 172 7.08 13.57 -19.67
N ASP A 173 7.74 12.93 -20.64
CA ASP A 173 8.85 13.53 -21.37
C ASP A 173 8.38 14.70 -22.26
N ARG A 174 7.12 14.66 -22.71
CA ARG A 174 6.49 15.74 -23.48
C ARG A 174 5.88 16.81 -22.57
N LEU A 175 5.29 16.42 -21.44
CA LEU A 175 4.47 17.32 -20.62
C LEU A 175 5.25 18.01 -19.49
N GLN A 176 6.32 17.39 -18.97
CA GLN A 176 7.03 17.91 -17.79
C GLN A 176 7.60 19.32 -18.02
N GLY A 177 8.24 19.56 -19.16
CA GLY A 177 8.80 20.88 -19.51
C GLY A 177 7.72 21.97 -19.56
N PRO A 178 6.66 21.79 -20.36
CA PRO A 178 5.52 22.71 -20.40
C PRO A 178 4.86 22.94 -19.04
N VAL A 179 4.59 21.89 -18.26
CA VAL A 179 4.01 22.03 -16.90
C VAL A 179 4.90 22.87 -16.01
N ASN A 180 6.21 22.59 -15.98
CA ASN A 180 7.16 23.36 -15.17
C ASN A 180 7.25 24.83 -15.62
N TYR A 181 7.11 25.10 -16.91
CA TYR A 181 7.05 26.46 -17.43
C TYR A 181 5.79 27.18 -16.96
N MET A 182 4.62 26.55 -17.10
CA MET A 182 3.35 27.11 -16.63
C MET A 182 3.35 27.35 -15.12
N GLN A 183 3.88 26.41 -14.33
CA GLN A 183 4.00 26.59 -12.88
C GLN A 183 4.84 27.82 -12.51
N ARG A 184 5.96 28.05 -13.20
CA ARG A 184 6.78 29.26 -12.97
C ARG A 184 6.04 30.55 -13.28
N LEU A 185 5.22 30.58 -14.33
CA LEU A 185 4.40 31.74 -14.65
C LEU A 185 3.33 32.00 -13.58
N ILE A 186 2.71 30.93 -13.06
CA ILE A 186 1.76 31.00 -11.94
C ILE A 186 2.46 31.55 -10.69
N ASP A 187 3.61 30.98 -10.33
CA ASP A 187 4.37 31.39 -9.14
C ASP A 187 4.88 32.84 -9.23
N ALA A 188 5.24 33.30 -10.44
CA ALA A 188 5.59 34.69 -10.72
C ALA A 188 4.39 35.65 -10.63
N GLY A 189 3.16 35.12 -10.63
CA GLY A 189 1.93 35.90 -10.54
C GLY A 189 1.50 36.51 -11.87
N GLU A 190 1.98 36.00 -13.01
CA GLU A 190 1.61 36.46 -14.35
C GLU A 190 0.10 36.36 -14.60
N PHE A 191 -0.57 35.47 -13.87
CA PHE A 191 -2.02 35.25 -13.97
C PHE A 191 -2.83 35.88 -12.84
N LYS A 192 -2.26 36.74 -11.97
CA LYS A 192 -2.99 37.32 -10.81
C LYS A 192 -4.25 38.11 -11.18
N ASN A 193 -4.29 38.67 -12.39
CA ASN A 193 -5.43 39.47 -12.88
C ASN A 193 -6.37 38.67 -13.80
N GLU A 194 -5.94 37.49 -14.23
CA GLU A 194 -6.84 36.53 -14.85
C GLU A 194 -7.50 35.79 -13.70
N ASN A 195 -8.82 35.92 -13.58
CA ASN A 195 -9.57 35.02 -12.73
C ASN A 195 -10.13 33.93 -13.65
N PRO A 196 -9.32 32.94 -14.10
CA PRO A 196 -9.85 31.95 -15.00
C PRO A 196 -11.03 31.25 -14.34
N PRO A 197 -11.96 30.70 -15.13
CA PRO A 197 -13.10 29.95 -14.60
C PRO A 197 -12.70 28.90 -13.56
N PHE A 198 -11.47 28.37 -13.66
CA PHE A 198 -10.82 27.53 -12.66
C PHE A 198 -10.62 28.20 -11.29
N MET A 199 -10.01 29.39 -11.22
CA MET A 199 -9.77 30.10 -9.97
C MET A 199 -11.09 30.58 -9.37
N GLN A 200 -12.04 31.03 -10.19
CA GLN A 200 -13.40 31.34 -9.74
C GLN A 200 -14.12 30.11 -9.18
N TYR A 201 -13.97 28.94 -9.83
CA TYR A 201 -14.53 27.68 -9.35
C TYR A 201 -13.88 27.24 -8.04
N LEU A 202 -12.54 27.23 -7.95
CA LEU A 202 -11.83 26.91 -6.71
C LEU A 202 -12.13 27.90 -5.58
N GLU A 203 -12.29 29.17 -5.89
CA GLU A 203 -12.67 30.21 -4.93
C GLU A 203 -14.14 30.06 -4.51
N SER A 204 -15.03 29.67 -5.42
CA SER A 204 -16.41 29.28 -5.10
C SER A 204 -16.47 28.04 -4.20
N LEU A 205 -15.53 27.11 -4.35
CA LEU A 205 -15.39 25.92 -3.50
C LEU A 205 -14.72 26.21 -2.15
N ARG A 206 -13.89 27.25 -2.06
CA ARG A 206 -13.32 27.72 -0.79
C ARG A 206 -14.31 28.56 0.02
N THR A 207 -15.19 29.30 -0.66
CA THR A 207 -16.21 30.16 -0.05
C THR A 207 -17.49 29.40 0.31
N THR A 208 -17.81 28.32 -0.41
CA THR A 208 -18.68 27.27 0.13
C THR A 208 -17.90 26.59 1.24
N ARG A 209 -18.28 26.85 2.51
CA ARG A 209 -17.74 26.08 3.63
C ARG A 209 -17.82 24.59 3.23
N PRO A 210 -16.75 23.78 3.41
CA PRO A 210 -16.93 22.34 3.35
C PRO A 210 -18.15 22.04 4.22
N PRO A 211 -19.13 21.24 3.76
CA PRO A 211 -20.30 20.96 4.57
C PRO A 211 -19.77 20.54 5.92
N LYS A 212 -20.01 21.39 6.93
CA LYS A 212 -19.77 21.07 8.32
C LYS A 212 -20.37 19.69 8.43
N VAL A 213 -19.55 18.66 8.71
CA VAL A 213 -20.04 17.28 8.86
C VAL A 213 -21.31 17.43 9.65
N PHE A 214 -22.45 17.21 8.98
CA PHE A 214 -23.73 17.60 9.52
C PHE A 214 -23.90 16.59 10.63
N GLU A 215 -23.57 16.99 11.87
CA GLU A 215 -24.09 16.30 13.04
C GLU A 215 -25.60 16.47 12.90
N MET A 216 -26.22 15.51 12.21
CA MET A 216 -27.66 15.39 12.17
C MET A 216 -28.10 15.42 13.63
N SER A 217 -29.02 16.33 13.95
CA SER A 217 -29.68 16.29 15.25
C SER A 217 -30.23 14.88 15.44
N ASP A 218 -30.32 14.42 16.68
CA ASP A 218 -30.80 13.06 16.93
C ASP A 218 -32.20 12.85 16.36
N GLU A 219 -33.01 13.91 16.30
CA GLU A 219 -34.31 13.97 15.61
C GLU A 219 -34.19 13.72 14.10
N SER A 220 -33.22 14.34 13.41
CA SER A 220 -32.97 14.09 11.98
C SER A 220 -32.39 12.68 11.71
N LYS A 221 -31.62 12.11 12.66
CA LYS A 221 -31.13 10.71 12.57
C LYS A 221 -32.26 9.72 12.67
N GLU A 222 -33.23 9.98 13.52
CA GLU A 222 -34.39 9.12 13.73
C GLU A 222 -35.33 9.18 12.52
N GLU A 223 -35.55 10.37 11.95
CA GLU A 223 -36.34 10.52 10.72
C GLU A 223 -35.67 9.83 9.52
N PHE A 224 -34.35 9.91 9.39
CA PHE A 224 -33.60 9.24 8.34
C PHE A 224 -33.60 7.71 8.49
N ARG A 225 -33.49 7.20 9.73
CA ARG A 225 -33.63 5.76 10.02
C ARG A 225 -35.04 5.26 9.69
N ALA A 226 -36.08 6.01 10.03
CA ALA A 226 -37.46 5.66 9.69
C ALA A 226 -37.68 5.61 8.17
N LYS A 227 -37.09 6.54 7.42
CA LYS A 227 -37.13 6.54 5.94
C LYS A 227 -36.37 5.34 5.34
N LEU A 228 -35.21 4.98 5.89
CA LEU A 228 -34.44 3.80 5.47
C LEU A 228 -35.20 2.49 5.72
N GLU A 229 -35.83 2.32 6.87
CA GLU A 229 -36.63 1.13 7.18
C GLU A 229 -37.89 1.05 6.29
N LYS A 230 -38.52 2.18 5.98
CA LYS A 230 -39.62 2.24 5.01
C LYS A 230 -39.16 1.83 3.60
N MET A 231 -37.98 2.27 3.17
CA MET A 231 -37.43 1.87 1.86
C MET A 231 -37.11 0.36 1.79
N LYS A 232 -36.54 -0.22 2.85
CA LYS A 232 -36.30 -1.67 2.92
C LYS A 232 -37.60 -2.48 2.87
N SER A 233 -38.68 -1.99 3.49
CA SER A 233 -39.98 -2.67 3.43
C SER A 233 -40.57 -2.70 2.01
N ILE A 234 -40.34 -1.64 1.21
CA ILE A 234 -40.77 -1.57 -0.19
C ILE A 234 -39.93 -2.51 -1.09
N GLU A 235 -38.65 -2.68 -0.77
CA GLU A 235 -37.75 -3.59 -1.49
C GLU A 235 -38.10 -5.08 -1.25
N ILE A 236 -38.65 -5.42 -0.08
CA ILE A 236 -39.13 -6.77 0.24
C ILE A 236 -40.44 -7.09 -0.51
N ASP A 237 -41.37 -6.12 -0.63
CA ASP A 237 -42.64 -6.32 -1.34
C ASP A 237 -42.44 -6.45 -2.87
N THR A 238 -41.43 -5.78 -3.43
CA THR A 238 -41.09 -5.87 -4.85
C THR A 238 -40.38 -7.18 -5.22
N HIS A 239 -39.73 -7.86 -4.27
CA HIS A 239 -39.14 -9.19 -4.51
C HIS A 239 -40.17 -10.33 -4.47
N TYR A 240 -41.33 -10.15 -3.84
CA TYR A 240 -42.40 -11.15 -3.82
C TYR A 240 -43.36 -11.10 -5.02
N GLN A 241 -43.31 -10.04 -5.84
CA GLN A 241 -44.15 -9.92 -7.05
C GLN A 241 -43.47 -10.39 -8.36
N ILE A 242 -42.21 -10.85 -8.33
CA ILE A 242 -41.49 -11.36 -9.51
C ILE A 242 -41.34 -12.90 -9.44
N SER A 243 -42.33 -13.58 -8.86
CA SER A 243 -42.37 -15.05 -8.82
C SER A 243 -43.80 -15.55 -8.99
N TYR A 244 -44.40 -15.25 -10.14
CA TYR A 244 -45.50 -16.00 -10.76
C TYR A 244 -45.39 -15.92 -12.28
#